data_AF-A0A645HZ33-F1
#
_entry.id   AF-A0A645HZ33-F1
#
_cell.length_a   1.000
_cell.length_b   1.000
_cell.length_c   1.000
_cell.angle_alpha   90.00
_cell.angle_beta   90.00
_cell.angle_gamma   90.00
#
_symmetry.space_group_name_H-M   'P 1'
#
loop_
_entity.id
_entity.type
_entity.pdbx_description
1 polymer ?
#
loop_
_entity_poly.entity_id
_entity_poly.type
_entity_poly.pdbx_seq_one_letter_code
_entity_poly.pdbx_strand_id
1 'polypeptide(L)' 'MGAAYSENIENGENLTDEEKQKEGMNDSLIHYDFMVGGKDVTVTGVKADRTRVVLLADGEWQI' A
#
# COMPACT_ATOMS: atom_id res chain seq x y z
N MET A 1 6.82 -3.79 7.20
CA MET A 1 8.13 -3.52 6.57
C MET A 1 8.69 -4.82 6.04
N GLY A 2 9.37 -4.78 4.89
CA GLY A 2 9.95 -5.99 4.28
C GLY A 2 9.29 -6.36 2.96
N ALA A 3 9.25 -7.64 2.64
CA ALA A 3 8.89 -8.17 1.32
C ALA A 3 7.47 -7.77 0.91
N ALA A 4 7.31 -7.28 -0.33
CA ALA A 4 6.00 -7.07 -0.92
C ALA A 4 5.46 -8.39 -1.53
N TYR A 5 4.16 -8.61 -1.40
CA TYR A 5 3.46 -9.74 -2.00
C TYR A 5 3.24 -9.52 -3.51
N SER A 6 3.51 -10.55 -4.33
CA SER A 6 3.44 -10.45 -5.80
C SER A 6 2.04 -10.16 -6.33
N GLU A 7 1.01 -10.61 -5.62
CA GLU A 7 -0.39 -10.41 -5.94
C GLU A 7 -0.86 -8.95 -5.76
N ASN A 8 -0.06 -8.08 -5.13
CA ASN A 8 -0.39 -6.66 -4.96
C ASN A 8 -0.18 -5.83 -6.25
N ILE A 9 0.41 -6.43 -7.29
CA ILE A 9 0.57 -5.84 -8.61
C ILE A 9 -0.08 -6.76 -9.64
N GLU A 10 -0.75 -6.17 -10.61
CA GLU A 10 -1.38 -6.90 -11.70
C GLU A 10 -0.35 -7.76 -12.44
N ASN A 11 -0.62 -9.06 -12.58
CA ASN A 11 0.28 -10.07 -13.15
C ASN A 11 1.62 -10.26 -12.41
N GLY A 12 1.76 -9.79 -11.16
CA GLY A 12 3.02 -9.83 -10.43
C GLY A 12 3.61 -11.23 -10.17
N GLU A 13 2.79 -12.29 -10.17
CA GLU A 13 3.27 -13.68 -10.06
C GLU A 13 4.12 -14.12 -11.27
N ASN A 14 3.90 -13.51 -12.45
CA ASN A 14 4.60 -13.84 -13.68
C ASN A 14 5.85 -12.98 -13.91
N LEU A 15 6.11 -12.01 -13.03
CA LEU A 15 7.26 -11.12 -13.12
C LEU A 15 8.50 -11.74 -12.49
N THR A 16 9.65 -11.46 -13.10
CA THR A 16 10.96 -11.71 -12.49
C THR A 16 11.20 -10.74 -11.33
N ASP A 17 12.17 -11.05 -10.47
CA ASP A 17 12.49 -10.19 -9.32
C ASP A 17 12.97 -8.80 -9.76
N GLU A 18 13.70 -8.69 -10.87
CA GLU A 18 14.10 -7.40 -11.45
C GLU A 18 12.90 -6.58 -11.95
N GLU A 19 11.90 -7.22 -12.55
CA GLU A 19 10.67 -6.56 -13.00
C GLU A 19 9.82 -6.11 -11.80
N LYS A 20 9.69 -6.96 -10.77
CA LYS A 20 9.01 -6.60 -9.52
C LYS A 20 9.64 -5.37 -8.87
N GLN A 21 10.97 -5.30 -8.81
CA GLN A 21 11.67 -4.13 -8.28
C GLN A 21 11.43 -2.88 -9.12
N LYS A 22 11.36 -2.98 -10.45
CA LYS A 22 11.02 -1.85 -11.35
C LYS A 22 9.61 -1.32 -11.14
N GLU A 23 8.67 -2.20 -10.81
CA GLU A 23 7.29 -1.84 -10.43
C GLU A 23 7.18 -1.31 -8.99
N GLY A 24 8.30 -1.20 -8.27
CA GLY A 24 8.38 -0.62 -6.93
C GLY A 24 8.15 -1.61 -5.79
N MET A 25 8.15 -2.92 -6.06
CA MET A 25 8.08 -3.93 -5.01
C MET A 25 9.35 -3.95 -4.18
N ASN A 26 9.18 -3.95 -2.85
CA ASN A 26 10.30 -4.10 -1.94
C ASN A 26 10.69 -5.58 -1.80
N ASP A 27 11.97 -5.89 -1.96
CA ASP A 27 12.53 -7.23 -1.80
C ASP A 27 13.17 -7.41 -0.42
N SER A 28 12.85 -8.52 0.25
CA SER A 28 13.37 -8.84 1.58
C SER A 28 13.12 -10.31 1.94
N LEU A 29 13.91 -10.85 2.86
CA LEU A 29 13.66 -12.17 3.47
C LEU A 29 12.61 -12.12 4.57
N ILE A 30 12.32 -10.94 5.11
CA ILE A 30 11.39 -10.76 6.22
C ILE A 30 10.18 -9.96 5.78
N HIS A 31 9.05 -10.22 6.42
CA HIS A 31 7.86 -9.39 6.38
C HIS A 31 7.36 -9.23 7.81
N TYR A 32 7.30 -7.99 8.30
CA TYR A 32 6.84 -7.69 9.65
C TYR A 32 5.80 -6.58 9.63
N ASP A 33 4.62 -6.89 10.16
CA ASP A 33 3.52 -5.95 10.30
C ASP A 33 3.56 -5.23 11.63
N PHE A 34 3.25 -3.94 11.59
CA PHE A 34 3.00 -3.12 12.77
C PHE A 34 1.77 -2.24 12.52
N MET A 35 1.01 -2.00 13.58
CA MET A 35 -0.30 -1.36 13.49
C MET A 35 -0.15 0.14 13.75
N VAL A 36 -0.79 0.96 12.90
CA VAL A 36 -0.80 2.43 13.01
C VAL A 36 -2.22 3.02 13.07
N GLY A 37 -3.24 2.18 13.21
CA GLY A 37 -4.63 2.62 13.28
C GLY A 37 -5.00 3.25 14.62
N GLY A 38 -6.00 4.13 14.60
CA GLY A 38 -6.52 4.83 15.77
C GLY A 38 -7.74 5.68 15.42
N LYS A 39 -8.53 6.07 16.43
CA LYS A 39 -9.72 6.92 16.22
C LYS A 39 -9.34 8.31 15.70
N ASP A 40 -8.17 8.80 16.06
CA ASP A 40 -7.59 10.07 15.64
C ASP A 40 -6.86 10.00 14.28
N VAL A 41 -6.79 8.83 13.65
CA VAL A 41 -6.14 8.65 12.35
C VAL A 41 -7.08 9.03 11.23
N THR A 42 -6.62 9.92 10.35
CA THR A 42 -7.30 10.29 9.10
C THR A 42 -6.49 9.79 7.91
N VAL A 43 -7.14 9.07 6.98
CA VAL A 43 -6.52 8.59 5.73
C VAL A 43 -7.08 9.38 4.56
N THR A 44 -6.20 10.07 3.83
CA THR A 44 -6.54 10.84 2.63
C THR A 44 -5.87 10.22 1.40
N GLY A 45 -6.68 9.78 0.44
CA GLY A 45 -6.21 9.40 -0.89
C GLY A 45 -5.86 10.63 -1.73
N VAL A 46 -4.76 10.56 -2.46
CA VAL A 46 -4.33 11.61 -3.40
C VAL A 46 -4.37 11.03 -4.81
N LYS A 47 -5.20 11.61 -5.69
CA LYS A 47 -5.31 11.19 -7.08
C LYS A 47 -4.13 11.68 -7.91
N ALA A 48 -3.99 11.15 -9.13
CA ALA A 48 -2.94 11.54 -10.07
C ALA A 48 -2.98 13.05 -10.41
N ASP A 49 -4.19 13.64 -10.48
CA ASP A 49 -4.40 15.08 -10.68
C ASP A 49 -4.19 15.94 -9.41
N ARG A 50 -3.71 15.32 -8.33
CA ARG A 50 -3.47 15.91 -6.99
C ARG A 50 -4.73 16.25 -6.19
N THR A 51 -5.92 15.96 -6.70
CA THR A 51 -7.14 16.10 -5.88
C THR A 51 -7.09 15.13 -4.70
N ARG A 52 -7.70 15.54 -3.58
CA ARG A 52 -7.67 14.81 -2.30
C ARG A 52 -9.06 14.31 -1.95
N VAL A 53 -9.14 13.06 -1.51
CA VAL A 53 -10.37 12.41 -1.04
C VAL A 53 -10.09 11.81 0.31
N VAL A 54 -10.86 12.19 1.33
CA VAL A 54 -10.79 11.55 2.65
C VAL A 54 -11.46 10.18 2.55
N LEU A 55 -10.75 9.13 2.91
CA LEU A 55 -11.22 7.74 2.85
C LEU A 55 -11.63 7.23 4.23
N LEU A 56 -10.87 7.57 5.27
CA LEU A 56 -11.12 7.19 6.65
C LEU A 56 -10.95 8.42 7.56
N ALA A 57 -11.88 8.65 8.48
CA ALA A 57 -11.80 9.68 9.51
C ALA A 57 -12.59 9.22 10.76
N ASP A 58 -12.12 9.61 11.94
CA ASP A 58 -12.76 9.26 13.22
C ASP A 58 -12.97 7.74 13.46
N GLY A 59 -12.14 6.90 12.80
CA GLY A 59 -12.25 5.44 12.82
C GLY A 59 -13.26 4.84 11.84
N GLU A 60 -13.90 5.65 11.00
CA GLU A 60 -14.98 5.23 10.09
C GLU A 60 -14.68 5.55 8.62
N TRP A 61 -15.16 4.69 7.72
CA TRP A 61 -15.06 4.90 6.27
C TRP A 61 -15.97 6.05 5.83
N GLN A 62 -15.44 6.92 4.98
CA GLN A 62 -16.17 8.03 4.38
C GLN A 62 -16.80 7.54 3.06
N ILE A 63 -18.00 6.97 3.16
CA ILE A 63 -18.81 6.45 2.03
C ILE A 63 -19.61 7.57 1.38
#